data_AF-A0A1Q7GLE7-F1
#
_entry.id   AF-A0A1Q7GLE7-F1
#
_cell.length_a   1.000
_cell.length_b   1.000
_cell.length_c   1.000
_cell.angle_alpha   90.00
_cell.angle_beta   90.00
_cell.angle_gamma   90.00
#
_symmetry.space_group_name_H-M   'P 1'
#
loop_
_entity.id
_entity.type
_entity.pdbx_description
1 polymer ?
#
loop_
_entity_poly.entity_id
_entity_poly.type
_entity_poly.pdbx_seq_one_letter_code
_entity_poly.pdbx_strand_id
1 'polypeptide(L)' 'MRLSGVTVAWRGTPNLDDWVAYIVNGTRSKKLILADHASERKVKTLLSRLPSLSRKEVEKLAKG' A
#
# COMPACT_ATOMS: atom_id res chain seq x y z
N MET A 1 3.42 -7.68 -5.07
CA MET A 1 4.61 -7.10 -5.75
C MET A 1 5.65 -6.71 -4.71
N ARG A 2 6.94 -6.95 -4.94
CA ARG A 2 8.02 -6.50 -4.04
C ARG A 2 8.52 -5.14 -4.50
N LEU A 3 8.38 -4.13 -3.64
CA LEU A 3 8.74 -2.74 -3.89
C LEU A 3 9.70 -2.29 -2.81
N SER A 4 10.91 -1.87 -3.17
CA SER A 4 11.86 -1.26 -2.22
C SER A 4 12.12 -2.11 -0.96
N GLY A 5 12.09 -3.45 -1.11
CA GLY A 5 12.29 -4.40 -0.03
C GLY A 5 11.05 -4.72 0.83
N VAL A 6 9.88 -4.13 0.55
CA VAL A 6 8.59 -4.47 1.16
C VAL A 6 7.66 -5.14 0.16
N THR A 7 6.82 -6.05 0.63
CA THR A 7 5.76 -6.63 -0.21
C THR A 7 4.49 -5.83 0.00
N VAL A 8 3.90 -5.34 -1.08
CA VAL A 8 2.63 -4.60 -1.01
C VAL A 8 1.55 -5.41 -1.71
N ALA A 9 0.40 -5.51 -1.04
CA ALA A 9 -0.82 -6.08 -1.56
C ALA A 9 -1.89 -4.99 -1.62
N TRP A 10 -2.78 -5.11 -2.59
CA TRP A 10 -3.93 -4.23 -2.75
C TRP A 10 -5.13 -5.04 -3.22
N ARG A 11 -6.31 -4.62 -2.80
CA ARG A 11 -7.58 -5.20 -3.21
C ARG A 11 -8.64 -4.11 -3.23
N GLY A 12 -9.62 -4.26 -4.09
CA GLY A 12 -10.77 -3.37 -4.20
C GLY A 12 -11.65 -3.85 -5.35
N THR A 13 -12.84 -3.29 -5.43
CA THR A 13 -13.78 -3.57 -6.49
C THR A 13 -13.62 -2.52 -7.59
N PRO A 14 -13.50 -2.91 -8.87
CA PRO A 14 -13.46 -1.95 -9.97
C PRO A 14 -14.65 -0.98 -9.91
N ASN A 15 -14.39 0.30 -10.12
CA ASN A 15 -15.38 1.40 -10.07
C ASN A 15 -16.00 1.71 -8.68
N LEU A 16 -15.51 1.10 -7.59
CA LEU A 16 -15.86 1.49 -6.23
C LEU A 16 -14.68 2.15 -5.51
N ASP A 17 -14.99 2.93 -4.48
CA ASP A 17 -14.01 3.57 -3.58
C ASP A 17 -13.71 2.70 -2.35
N ASP A 18 -13.66 1.39 -2.55
CA ASP A 18 -13.38 0.37 -1.52
C ASP A 18 -11.95 -0.19 -1.62
N TRP A 19 -11.06 0.48 -2.37
CA TRP A 19 -9.71 -0.01 -2.54
C TRP A 19 -8.87 0.20 -1.29
N VAL A 20 -8.16 -0.85 -0.91
CA VAL A 20 -7.25 -0.89 0.22
C VAL A 20 -5.88 -1.34 -0.28
N ALA A 21 -4.84 -0.64 0.13
CA ALA A 21 -3.45 -1.03 -0.09
C ALA A 21 -2.76 -1.21 1.26
N TYR A 22 -2.00 -2.29 1.43
CA TYR A 22 -1.32 -2.60 2.69
C TYR A 22 0.02 -3.30 2.46
N ILE A 23 0.93 -3.12 3.42
CA ILE A 23 2.22 -3.81 3.45
C ILE A 23 2.00 -5.21 4.01
N VAL A 24 2.37 -6.22 3.21
CA VAL A 24 2.50 -7.62 3.62
C VAL A 24 3.87 -7.79 4.25
N ASN A 25 3.92 -7.78 5.58
CA ASN A 25 5.14 -8.04 6.34
C ASN A 25 4.94 -9.35 7.09
N GLY A 26 5.63 -10.42 6.66
CA GLY A 26 5.35 -11.80 7.07
C GLY A 26 5.47 -12.11 8.57
N THR A 27 5.96 -11.18 9.39
CA THR A 27 6.19 -11.36 10.83
C THR A 27 5.54 -10.29 11.72
N ARG A 28 4.91 -9.24 11.16
CA ARG A 28 4.21 -8.24 11.97
C ARG A 28 2.72 -8.56 12.01
N SER A 29 2.20 -8.72 13.22
CA SER A 29 0.78 -8.96 13.52
C SER A 29 -0.15 -7.83 13.06
N LYS A 30 0.39 -6.64 12.76
CA LYS A 30 -0.39 -5.48 12.27
C LYS A 30 -0.10 -5.23 10.80
N LYS A 31 -1.13 -5.36 9.96
CA LYS A 31 -1.10 -4.88 8.56
C LYS A 31 -0.93 -3.36 8.59
N LEU A 32 0.12 -2.86 7.95
CA LEU A 32 0.32 -1.41 7.80
C LEU A 32 -0.47 -0.96 6.56
N ILE A 33 -1.45 -0.08 6.75
CA ILE A 33 -2.38 0.34 5.69
C ILE A 33 -1.83 1.59 5.01
N LEU A 34 -1.57 1.50 3.71
CA LEU A 34 -1.11 2.60 2.86
C LEU A 34 -2.28 3.43 2.31
N ALA A 35 -3.42 2.79 2.07
CA ALA A 35 -4.66 3.44 1.66
C ALA A 35 -5.83 2.61 2.17
N ASP A 36 -6.85 3.28 2.70
CA ASP A 36 -8.12 2.71 3.13
C ASP A 36 -9.26 3.49 2.46
N HIS A 37 -10.33 2.80 2.06
CA HIS A 37 -11.49 3.38 1.36
C HIS A 37 -11.09 4.38 0.27
N ALA A 38 -10.20 3.95 -0.62
CA ALA A 38 -9.66 4.76 -1.70
C ALA A 38 -10.24 4.37 -3.05
N SER A 39 -10.19 5.29 -4.01
CA SER A 39 -10.43 4.96 -5.41
C SER A 39 -9.29 4.13 -5.99
N GLU A 40 -9.59 3.30 -6.98
CA GLU A 40 -8.58 2.53 -7.73
C GLU A 40 -7.44 3.43 -8.25
N ARG A 41 -7.81 4.60 -8.79
CA ARG A 41 -6.85 5.59 -9.32
C ARG A 41 -5.87 6.06 -8.24
N LYS A 42 -6.37 6.29 -7.02
CA LYS A 42 -5.54 6.71 -5.89
C LYS A 42 -4.57 5.61 -5.47
N VAL A 43 -5.02 4.36 -5.42
CA VAL A 43 -4.14 3.21 -5.14
C VAL A 43 -3.08 3.03 -6.22
N LYS A 44 -3.45 3.07 -7.51
CA LYS A 44 -2.47 2.97 -8.61
C LYS A 44 -1.43 4.09 -8.59
N THR A 45 -1.85 5.33 -8.30
CA THR A 45 -0.96 6.48 -8.18
C THR A 45 -0.02 6.36 -6.98
N LEU A 46 -0.50 5.79 -5.87
CA LEU A 46 0.35 5.49 -4.72
C LEU A 46 1.38 4.41 -5.07
N LEU A 47 0.94 3.31 -5.69
CA LEU A 47 1.80 2.20 -6.09
C LEU A 47 2.92 2.62 -7.06
N SER A 48 2.65 3.55 -7.98
CA SER A 48 3.67 4.03 -8.92
C SER A 48 4.77 4.86 -8.26
N ARG A 49 4.52 5.44 -7.08
CA ARG A 49 5.50 6.23 -6.29
C ARG A 49 6.29 5.39 -5.30
N LEU A 50 5.80 4.20 -4.93
CA LEU A 50 6.49 3.33 -3.97
C LEU A 50 7.90 2.87 -4.40
N PRO A 51 8.20 2.57 -5.68
CA PRO A 51 9.54 2.19 -6.12
C PRO A 51 10.61 3.26 -5.85
N SER A 52 10.25 4.55 -5.86
CA SER A 52 11.18 5.65 -5.59
C SER A 52 11.39 5.91 -4.10
N LEU A 53 10.66 5.21 -3.23
CA LEU A 53 10.74 5.38 -1.78
C LEU A 53 11.51 4.24 -1.13
N SER A 54 12.24 4.55 -0.07
CA SER A 54 12.88 3.54 0.78
C SER A 54 11.83 2.81 1.64
N ARG A 55 12.18 1.60 2.11
CA ARG A 55 11.34 0.84 3.05
C ARG A 55 10.85 1.67 4.24
N LYS A 56 11.72 2.52 4.82
CA LYS A 56 11.36 3.35 5.97
C LYS A 56 10.28 4.38 5.62
N GLU A 57 10.37 4.98 4.43
CA GLU A 57 9.38 5.94 3.95
C GLU A 57 8.05 5.27 3.63
N VAL A 58 8.07 4.08 3.03
CA VAL A 58 6.86 3.29 2.79
C VAL A 58 6.20 2.87 4.11
N GLU A 59 6.99 2.45 5.11
CA GLU A 59 6.47 2.16 6.46
C GLU A 59 5.92 3.42 7.16
N LYS A 60 6.49 4.60 6.92
CA LYS A 60 6.01 5.89 7.46
C LYS A 60 4.67 6.28 6.83
N LEU A 61 4.55 6.17 5.51
CA LEU A 61 3.28 6.40 4.79
C LEU A 61 2.14 5.53 5.32
N ALA A 62 2.45 4.30 5.73
CA ALA A 62 1.46 3.34 6.18
C ALA A 62 1.08 3.44 7.66
N LYS A 63 1.72 4.35 8.41
CA LYS A 63 1.45 4.56 9.84
C LYS A 63 0.52 5.73 10.13
N GLY A 64 0.32 6.64 9.16
CA GLY A 64 -0.39 7.90 9.38
C GLY A 64 0.47 8.88 10.17
#